data_AF-A0A352QNG9-F1
#
_entry.id   AF-A0A352QNG9-F1
#
_cell.length_a   1.000
_cell.length_b   1.000
_cell.length_c   1.000
_cell.angle_alpha   90.00
_cell.angle_beta   90.00
_cell.angle_gamma   90.00
#
_symmetry.space_group_name_H-M   'P 1'
#
loop_
_entity.id
_entity.type
_entity.pdbx_description
1 polymer ?
#
loop_
_entity_poly.entity_id
_entity_poly.type
_entity_poly.pdbx_seq_one_letter_code
_entity_poly.pdbx_strand_id
1 'polypeptide(L)'
;QKAWDALPAERRPRLLFVSVDPDRDTPEKTGEYAAYFHPDTLAATSPEPALQEFATALGMVYMKVPLEDGDYTMDHSSALVLVDPQGRQAGLIRPPLVPADIAADLALLATEAP
;
A
#
# COMPACT_ATOMS: atom_id res chain seq x y z
N GLN A 1 12.43 -1.09 1.91
CA GLN A 1 12.56 -2.43 2.49
C GLN A 1 14.01 -2.74 2.89
N LYS A 2 15.00 -2.67 2.01
CA LYS A 2 16.43 -2.90 2.37
C LYS A 2 16.94 -2.18 3.63
N ALA A 3 16.42 -0.97 3.90
CA ALA A 3 16.81 -0.15 5.05
C ALA A 3 16.57 -0.82 6.43
N TRP A 4 15.64 -1.79 6.51
CA TRP A 4 15.31 -2.49 7.75
C TRP A 4 15.66 -3.98 7.73
N ASP A 5 16.50 -4.43 6.79
CA ASP A 5 16.99 -5.81 6.74
C ASP A 5 17.80 -6.18 8.00
N ALA A 6 18.42 -5.19 8.65
CA ALA A 6 19.14 -5.38 9.90
C ALA A 6 18.22 -5.53 11.14
N LEU A 7 16.94 -5.16 11.03
CA LEU A 7 15.98 -5.33 12.14
C LEU A 7 15.57 -6.81 12.27
N PRO A 8 15.26 -7.27 13.50
CA PRO A 8 14.62 -8.57 13.72
C PRO A 8 13.35 -8.70 12.87
N ALA A 9 13.12 -9.89 12.29
CA ALA A 9 12.06 -10.10 11.31
C ALA A 9 10.67 -9.70 11.83
N GLU A 10 10.40 -9.96 13.12
CA GLU A 10 9.17 -9.61 13.82
C GLU A 10 8.93 -8.11 14.00
N ARG A 11 9.98 -7.28 13.86
CA ARG A 11 9.88 -5.82 13.96
C ARG A 11 9.99 -5.13 12.60
N ARG A 12 10.22 -5.87 11.51
CA ARG A 12 10.37 -5.26 10.18
C ARG A 12 9.03 -4.68 9.72
N PRO A 13 8.99 -3.41 9.27
CA PRO A 13 7.85 -2.87 8.57
C PRO A 13 7.47 -3.74 7.37
N ARG A 14 6.17 -3.93 7.16
CA ARG A 14 5.62 -4.66 6.01
C ARG A 14 4.98 -3.67 5.05
N LEU A 15 5.22 -3.87 3.76
CA LEU A 15 4.55 -3.11 2.70
C LEU A 15 3.41 -3.98 2.14
N LEU A 16 2.22 -3.40 2.05
CA LEU A 16 1.08 -3.97 1.33
C LEU A 16 0.77 -3.07 0.14
N PHE A 17 0.90 -3.62 -1.06
CA PHE A 17 0.41 -3.03 -2.29
C PHE A 17 -1.03 -3.50 -2.54
N VAL A 18 -1.96 -2.57 -2.73
CA VAL A 18 -3.35 -2.89 -3.04
C VAL A 18 -3.68 -2.33 -4.41
N SER A 19 -4.02 -3.18 -5.38
CA SER A 19 -4.58 -2.69 -6.64
C SER A 19 -6.01 -2.20 -6.43
N VAL A 20 -6.33 -1.09 -7.07
CA VAL A 20 -7.67 -0.48 -7.08
C VAL A 20 -8.48 -0.87 -8.32
N ASP A 21 -7.96 -1.70 -9.21
CA ASP A 21 -8.56 -2.05 -10.50
C ASP A 21 -8.88 -3.55 -10.65
N PRO A 22 -9.89 -4.07 -9.93
CA PRO A 22 -10.17 -5.50 -9.89
C PRO A 22 -10.64 -6.09 -11.23
N ASP A 23 -11.01 -5.25 -12.19
CA ASP A 23 -11.43 -5.70 -13.53
C ASP A 23 -10.22 -6.09 -14.42
N ARG A 24 -9.04 -5.49 -14.18
CA ARG A 24 -7.81 -5.76 -14.95
C ARG A 24 -6.77 -6.55 -14.15
N ASP A 25 -6.72 -6.33 -12.84
CA ASP A 25 -5.68 -6.83 -11.95
C ASP A 25 -6.18 -8.01 -11.14
N THR A 26 -5.83 -9.22 -11.58
CA THR A 26 -6.07 -10.46 -10.82
C THR A 26 -5.08 -10.57 -9.66
N PRO A 27 -5.40 -11.33 -8.59
CA PRO A 27 -4.48 -11.54 -7.47
C PRO A 27 -3.07 -12.00 -7.91
N GLU A 28 -2.97 -12.86 -8.92
CA GLU A 28 -1.70 -13.35 -9.45
C GLU A 28 -0.91 -12.20 -10.09
N LYS A 29 -1.53 -11.41 -10.97
CA LYS A 29 -0.86 -10.26 -11.63
C LYS A 29 -0.44 -9.19 -10.62
N THR A 30 -1.30 -8.89 -9.65
CA THR A 30 -1.00 -7.93 -8.58
C THR A 30 0.20 -8.41 -7.75
N GLY A 31 0.25 -9.71 -7.45
CA GLY A 31 1.37 -10.35 -6.75
C GLY A 31 2.68 -10.29 -7.54
N GLU A 32 2.65 -10.65 -8.82
CA GLU A 32 3.81 -10.57 -9.72
C GLU A 32 4.34 -9.13 -9.81
N TYR A 33 3.44 -8.16 -9.98
CA TYR A 33 3.81 -6.74 -10.05
C TYR A 33 4.47 -6.26 -8.75
N ALA A 34 3.89 -6.59 -7.58
CA ALA A 34 4.45 -6.21 -6.29
C ALA A 34 5.83 -6.87 -6.02
N ALA A 35 5.96 -8.15 -6.34
CA ALA A 35 7.18 -8.93 -6.14
C ALA A 35 8.35 -8.44 -7.01
N TYR A 36 8.06 -7.85 -8.18
CA TYR A 36 9.07 -7.22 -9.03
C TYR A 36 9.84 -6.10 -8.30
N PHE A 37 9.17 -5.32 -7.42
CA PHE A 37 9.83 -4.26 -6.65
C PHE A 37 10.56 -4.80 -5.42
N HIS A 38 9.94 -5.76 -4.71
CA HIS A 38 10.59 -6.43 -3.59
C HIS A 38 9.87 -7.76 -3.26
N PRO A 39 10.59 -8.88 -3.05
CA PRO A 39 9.96 -10.19 -2.82
C PRO A 39 9.11 -10.27 -1.55
N ASP A 40 9.43 -9.47 -0.52
CA ASP A 40 8.66 -9.44 0.74
C ASP A 40 7.41 -8.53 0.71
N THR A 41 7.14 -7.87 -0.41
CA THR A 41 5.96 -7.01 -0.55
C THR A 41 4.70 -7.86 -0.61
N LEU A 42 3.79 -7.60 0.32
CA LEU A 42 2.46 -8.18 0.28
C LEU A 42 1.64 -7.49 -0.82
N ALA A 43 0.76 -8.24 -1.46
CA ALA A 43 -0.08 -7.74 -2.53
C ALA A 43 -1.53 -8.18 -2.29
N ALA A 44 -2.48 -7.30 -2.61
CA ALA A 44 -3.90 -7.61 -2.54
C ALA A 44 -4.69 -6.87 -3.62
N THR A 45 -5.82 -7.45 -3.96
CA THR A 45 -6.92 -6.83 -4.70
C THR A 45 -8.20 -7.51 -4.21
N SER A 46 -9.36 -6.90 -4.44
CA SER A 46 -10.64 -7.49 -4.06
C SER A 46 -11.72 -7.07 -5.06
N PRO A 47 -12.74 -7.91 -5.32
CA PRO A 47 -13.94 -7.45 -5.99
C PRO A 47 -14.66 -6.35 -5.21
N GLU A 48 -15.45 -5.56 -5.92
CA GLU A 48 -16.40 -4.63 -5.32
C GLU A 48 -17.57 -5.36 -4.65
N PRO A 49 -18.15 -4.83 -3.56
CA PRO A 49 -17.87 -3.53 -2.92
C PRO A 49 -16.75 -3.56 -1.87
N ALA A 50 -16.18 -4.74 -1.58
CA ALA A 50 -15.25 -4.91 -0.46
C ALA A 50 -13.95 -4.08 -0.63
N LEU A 51 -13.51 -3.86 -1.86
CA LEU A 51 -12.37 -2.98 -2.15
C LEU A 51 -12.66 -1.53 -1.80
N GLN A 52 -13.82 -1.00 -2.21
CA GLN A 52 -14.24 0.36 -1.87
C GLN A 52 -14.42 0.52 -0.36
N GLU A 53 -15.00 -0.46 0.32
CA GLU A 53 -15.15 -0.47 1.78
C GLU A 53 -13.79 -0.42 2.49
N PHE A 54 -12.84 -1.25 2.05
CA PHE A 54 -11.48 -1.28 2.59
C PHE A 54 -10.76 0.06 2.39
N ALA A 55 -10.77 0.60 1.17
CA ALA A 55 -10.14 1.89 0.88
C ALA A 55 -10.75 3.01 1.73
N THR A 56 -12.09 3.06 1.81
CA THR A 56 -12.81 4.08 2.57
C THR A 56 -12.52 3.99 4.08
N ALA A 57 -12.42 2.77 4.63
CA ALA A 57 -12.07 2.56 6.03
C ALA A 57 -10.68 3.10 6.41
N LEU A 58 -9.78 3.21 5.43
CA LEU A 58 -8.44 3.81 5.58
C LEU A 58 -8.39 5.29 5.17
N GLY A 59 -9.54 5.89 4.83
CA GLY A 59 -9.64 7.28 4.36
C GLY A 59 -9.09 7.49 2.95
N MET A 60 -8.91 6.41 2.17
CA MET A 60 -8.45 6.45 0.79
C MET A 60 -9.64 6.41 -0.17
N VAL A 61 -9.49 7.08 -1.30
CA VAL A 61 -10.46 7.05 -2.40
C VAL A 61 -9.77 6.73 -3.72
N TYR A 62 -10.51 6.09 -4.61
CA TYR A 62 -10.15 5.85 -6.01
C TYR A 62 -11.37 5.97 -6.90
N MET A 63 -11.16 6.20 -8.19
CA MET A 63 -12.22 6.39 -9.16
C MET A 63 -11.80 5.87 -10.53
N LYS A 64 -12.70 5.16 -11.19
CA LYS A 64 -12.56 4.80 -12.60
C LYS A 64 -12.91 6.01 -13.47
N VAL A 65 -11.99 6.42 -14.34
CA VAL A 65 -12.13 7.58 -15.22
C VAL A 65 -12.14 7.12 -16.68
N PRO A 66 -13.28 7.19 -17.39
CA PRO A 66 -13.36 6.87 -18.81
C PRO A 66 -12.49 7.78 -19.66
N LEU A 67 -11.87 7.22 -20.70
CA LEU A 67 -11.12 7.93 -21.73
C LEU A 67 -11.91 8.02 -23.04
N GLU A 68 -11.50 8.91 -23.95
CA GLU A 68 -12.20 9.16 -25.22
C GLU A 68 -12.16 7.96 -26.19
N ASP A 69 -11.16 7.09 -26.08
CA ASP A 69 -10.98 5.89 -26.91
C ASP A 69 -11.77 4.67 -26.41
N GLY A 70 -12.52 4.81 -25.32
CA GLY A 70 -13.30 3.75 -24.70
C GLY A 70 -12.55 2.93 -23.66
N ASP A 71 -11.28 3.23 -23.38
CA ASP A 71 -10.54 2.69 -22.23
C ASP A 71 -10.81 3.53 -20.96
N TYR A 72 -10.12 3.21 -19.86
CA TYR A 72 -10.19 3.97 -18.62
C TYR A 72 -8.86 3.99 -17.85
N THR A 73 -8.67 5.07 -17.10
CA THR A 73 -7.66 5.18 -16.05
C THR A 73 -8.29 5.03 -14.67
N MET A 74 -7.44 4.83 -13.66
CA MET A 74 -7.86 4.86 -12.26
C MET A 74 -7.20 6.05 -11.59
N ASP A 75 -8.01 7.04 -11.20
CA ASP A 75 -7.58 8.06 -10.25
C ASP A 75 -7.54 7.46 -8.85
N HIS A 76 -6.54 7.81 -8.05
CA HIS A 76 -6.41 7.29 -6.69
C HIS A 76 -5.73 8.29 -5.76
N SER A 77 -5.93 8.09 -4.46
CA SER A 77 -5.23 8.84 -3.42
C SER A 77 -3.71 8.62 -3.54
N SER A 78 -2.93 9.69 -3.37
CA SER A 78 -1.47 9.66 -3.49
C SER A 78 -0.72 9.50 -2.16
N ALA A 79 -1.47 9.25 -1.08
CA ALA A 79 -0.93 9.05 0.26
C ALA A 79 -0.69 7.56 0.56
N LEU A 80 0.24 7.28 1.47
CA LEU A 80 0.39 5.98 2.10
C LEU A 80 -0.27 5.99 3.47
N VAL A 81 -0.91 4.89 3.84
CA VAL A 81 -1.51 4.72 5.17
C VAL A 81 -0.59 3.86 6.02
N LEU A 82 -0.30 4.32 7.23
CA LEU A 82 0.42 3.54 8.23
C LEU A 82 -0.58 2.82 9.13
N VAL A 83 -0.41 1.52 9.27
CA VAL A 83 -1.23 0.66 10.15
C VAL A 83 -0.31 0.03 11.19
N ASP A 84 -0.75 0.07 12.46
CA ASP A 84 -0.01 -0.55 13.57
C ASP A 84 -0.23 -2.07 13.65
N PRO A 85 0.52 -2.80 14.50
CA PRO A 85 0.35 -4.25 14.64
C PRO A 85 -1.02 -4.70 15.19
N GLN A 86 -1.83 -3.78 15.72
CA GLN A 86 -3.20 -4.05 16.16
C GLN A 86 -4.24 -3.77 15.06
N GLY A 87 -3.80 -3.39 13.85
CA GLY A 87 -4.68 -3.11 12.71
C GLY A 87 -5.30 -1.71 12.75
N ARG A 88 -4.81 -0.79 13.57
CA ARG A 88 -5.33 0.58 13.67
C ARG A 88 -4.53 1.51 12.77
N GLN A 89 -5.19 2.50 12.18
CA GLN A 89 -4.52 3.55 11.43
C GLN A 89 -3.67 4.41 12.39
N ALA A 90 -2.35 4.35 12.22
CA ALA A 90 -1.37 5.08 13.03
C ALA A 90 -0.92 6.39 12.37
N GLY A 91 -1.11 6.55 11.06
CA GLY A 91 -0.72 7.77 10.37
C GLY A 91 -0.97 7.77 8.87
N LEU A 92 -0.60 8.89 8.24
CA LEU A 92 -0.63 9.12 6.79
C LEU A 92 0.68 9.75 6.35
N ILE A 93 1.28 9.21 5.29
CA ILE A 93 2.44 9.78 4.62
C ILE A 93 1.95 10.40 3.31
N ARG A 94 2.19 11.68 3.10
CA ARG A 94 1.70 12.43 1.94
C ARG A 94 2.85 12.88 1.05
N PRO A 95 2.60 13.16 -0.24
CA PRO A 95 3.61 13.73 -1.13
C PRO A 95 4.19 15.05 -0.60
N PRO A 96 5.46 15.36 -0.92
CA PRO A 96 6.39 14.53 -1.68
C PRO A 96 6.85 13.30 -0.89
N LEU A 97 6.83 12.12 -1.53
CA LEU A 97 7.25 10.87 -0.90
C LEU A 97 8.79 10.75 -1.01
N VAL A 98 9.49 11.05 0.07
CA VAL A 98 10.96 10.96 0.14
C VAL A 98 11.36 9.61 0.75
N PRO A 99 11.93 8.66 -0.03
CA PRO A 99 12.17 7.30 0.46
C PRO A 99 13.07 7.20 1.70
N ALA A 100 14.06 8.10 1.82
CA ALA A 100 14.98 8.11 2.95
C ALA A 100 14.27 8.49 4.26
N ASP A 101 13.44 9.52 4.23
CA ASP A 101 12.70 10.00 5.40
C ASP A 101 11.67 8.95 5.84
N ILE A 102 10.92 8.38 4.89
CA ILE A 102 9.95 7.30 5.15
C ILE A 102 10.65 6.10 5.78
N ALA A 103 11.83 5.72 5.27
CA ALA A 103 12.58 4.60 5.83
C ALA A 103 13.09 4.87 7.25
N ALA A 104 13.54 6.09 7.53
CA ALA A 104 13.98 6.50 8.86
C ALA A 104 12.81 6.48 9.86
N ASP A 105 11.66 7.03 9.49
CA ASP A 105 10.45 7.05 10.32
C ASP A 105 9.96 5.64 10.63
N LEU A 106 9.87 4.77 9.62
CA LEU A 106 9.44 3.38 9.80
C LEU A 106 10.43 2.58 10.67
N ALA A 107 11.73 2.83 10.55
CA ALA A 107 12.73 2.18 11.40
C ALA A 107 12.61 2.65 12.87
N LEU A 108 12.40 3.94 13.09
CA LEU A 108 12.17 4.49 14.44
C LEU A 108 10.92 3.87 15.07
N LEU A 109 9.79 3.91 14.36
CA LEU A 109 8.52 3.34 14.83
C LEU A 109 8.62 1.83 15.11
N ALA A 110 9.36 1.09 14.29
CA ALA A 110 9.61 -0.34 14.51
C ALA A 110 10.37 -0.63 15.81
N THR A 111 11.22 0.30 16.28
CA THR A 111 12.01 0.15 17.51
C THR A 111 11.31 0.66 18.77
N GLU A 112 10.43 1.65 18.64
CA GLU A 112 9.70 2.26 19.75
C GLU A 112 8.32 1.64 20.00
N ALA A 113 7.74 0.95 19.01
CA ALA A 113 6.47 0.26 19.18
C ALA A 113 6.58 -0.84 20.27
N PRO A 114 5.66 -0.85 21.26
CA PRO A 114 5.68 -1.78 22.39
C PRO A 114 5.43 -3.24 21.98
#